data_AF-A0A661VMG2-F1
#
_entry.id   AF-A0A661VMG2-F1
#
_cell.length_a   1.000
_cell.length_b   1.000
_cell.length_c   1.000
_cell.angle_alpha   90.00
_cell.angle_beta   90.00
_cell.angle_gamma   90.00
#
_symmetry.space_group_name_H-M   'P 1'
#
loop_
_entity.id
_entity.type
_entity.pdbx_description
1 polymer ?
#
loop_
_entity_poly.entity_id
_entity_poly.type
_entity_poly.pdbx_seq_one_letter_code
_entity_poly.pdbx_strand_id
1 'polypeptide(L)'
;DIIRLAQWAEQIEDGNIKQGMIDSSMTVPLVTPNGAQVLGLNREKVRPLIKELFPDKTPELDEAQVEDLNRLAAEQARIAVQNGTTTGSLASHTATFLKERGFQVVQFGNADRFDYAQTVIIDYSGKSYTVGRLAQLFHIAESNIQHPSGISSEVDILLIIGQDFQLPSSE
;
A
#
# COMPACT_ATOMS: atom_id res chain seq x y z
N ASP A 1 -7.25 3.53 -14.86
CA ASP A 1 -7.23 4.01 -16.26
C ASP A 1 -7.91 2.95 -17.12
N ILE A 2 -8.97 3.31 -17.85
CA ILE A 2 -9.81 2.37 -18.63
C ILE A 2 -9.05 1.82 -19.85
N ILE A 3 -8.10 2.58 -20.40
CA ILE A 3 -7.34 2.16 -21.60
C ILE A 3 -6.46 0.94 -21.29
N ARG A 4 -5.79 0.93 -20.13
CA ARG A 4 -4.98 -0.22 -19.70
C ARG A 4 -5.83 -1.46 -19.43
N LEU A 5 -7.03 -1.30 -18.88
CA LEU A 5 -7.95 -2.42 -18.64
C LEU A 5 -8.45 -3.05 -19.94
N ALA A 6 -8.71 -2.25 -20.97
CA ALA A 6 -9.13 -2.75 -22.28
C ALA A 6 -8.03 -3.58 -22.95
N GLN A 7 -6.77 -3.13 -22.89
CA GLN A 7 -5.62 -3.88 -23.42
C GLN A 7 -5.41 -5.22 -22.70
N TRP A 8 -5.64 -5.28 -21.39
CA TRP A 8 -5.58 -6.54 -20.65
C TRP A 8 -6.74 -7.47 -21.00
N ALA A 9 -7.94 -6.94 -21.20
CA ALA A 9 -9.11 -7.74 -21.58
C ALA A 9 -8.89 -8.48 -22.91
N GLU A 10 -8.22 -7.86 -23.89
CA GLU A 10 -7.85 -8.51 -25.15
C GLU A 10 -6.87 -9.69 -25.00
N GLN A 11 -6.13 -9.74 -23.90
CA GLN A 11 -5.12 -10.77 -23.63
C GLN A 11 -5.67 -11.95 -22.81
N ILE A 12 -6.90 -11.86 -22.31
CA ILE A 12 -7.52 -12.93 -21.53
C ILE A 12 -8.04 -14.00 -22.49
N GLU A 13 -7.44 -15.18 -22.45
CA GLU A 13 -8.00 -16.35 -23.14
C GLU A 13 -9.34 -16.75 -22.50
N ASP A 14 -10.36 -17.04 -23.32
CA ASP A 14 -11.70 -17.42 -22.83
C ASP A 14 -11.67 -18.57 -21.81
N GLY A 15 -10.72 -19.51 -21.98
CA GLY A 15 -10.52 -20.65 -21.07
C GLY A 15 -10.05 -20.28 -19.66
N ASN A 16 -9.52 -19.07 -19.46
CA ASN A 16 -9.06 -18.57 -18.17
C ASN A 16 -10.14 -17.76 -17.43
N ILE A 17 -11.32 -17.58 -18.02
CA ILE A 17 -12.46 -16.89 -17.40
C ILE A 17 -13.26 -17.88 -16.56
N LYS A 18 -13.23 -17.69 -15.24
CA LYS A 18 -14.11 -18.41 -14.32
C LYS A 18 -15.46 -17.71 -14.23
N GLN A 19 -16.54 -18.48 -14.37
CA GLN A 19 -17.92 -17.99 -14.25
C GLN A 19 -18.68 -18.87 -13.27
N GLY A 20 -19.65 -18.29 -12.56
CA GLY A 20 -20.51 -19.02 -11.65
C GLY A 20 -21.94 -18.52 -11.73
N MET A 21 -22.89 -19.43 -11.55
CA MET A 21 -24.32 -19.16 -11.66
C MET A 21 -25.01 -19.34 -10.30
N ILE A 22 -25.78 -18.34 -9.89
CA ILE A 22 -26.65 -18.44 -8.72
C ILE A 22 -28.03 -18.90 -9.21
N ASP A 23 -28.39 -20.13 -8.86
CA ASP A 23 -29.67 -20.74 -9.27
C ASP A 23 -30.72 -20.75 -8.15
N SER A 24 -31.86 -21.40 -8.41
CA SER A 24 -32.97 -21.52 -7.46
C SER A 24 -32.62 -22.29 -6.19
N SER A 25 -31.60 -23.17 -6.21
CA SER A 25 -31.14 -23.89 -5.02
C SER A 25 -30.43 -22.97 -4.02
N MET A 26 -29.86 -21.87 -4.50
CA MET A 26 -29.10 -20.85 -3.77
C MET A 26 -29.93 -19.62 -3.39
N THR A 27 -31.22 -19.62 -3.70
CA THR A 27 -32.13 -18.49 -3.45
C THR A 27 -33.36 -18.92 -2.66
N VAL A 28 -34.07 -17.92 -2.13
CA VAL A 28 -35.36 -18.09 -1.47
C VAL A 28 -36.36 -17.12 -2.12
N PRO A 29 -37.55 -17.58 -2.52
CA PRO A 29 -38.58 -16.69 -3.03
C PRO A 29 -39.07 -15.78 -1.89
N LEU A 30 -39.16 -14.48 -2.18
CA LEU A 30 -39.61 -13.45 -1.26
C LEU A 30 -40.61 -12.54 -1.97
N VAL A 31 -41.54 -11.98 -1.20
CA VAL A 31 -42.42 -10.90 -1.66
C VAL A 31 -42.04 -9.64 -0.89
N THR A 32 -41.67 -8.59 -1.59
CA THR A 32 -41.33 -7.30 -0.98
C THR A 32 -42.60 -6.63 -0.43
N PRO A 33 -42.48 -5.63 0.48
CA PRO A 33 -43.64 -4.95 1.04
C PRO A 33 -44.56 -4.27 0.02
N ASN A 34 -44.02 -3.91 -1.16
CA ASN A 34 -44.78 -3.36 -2.29
C ASN A 34 -45.32 -4.44 -3.27
N GLY A 35 -45.25 -5.72 -2.91
CA GLY A 35 -45.85 -6.84 -3.65
C GLY A 35 -44.99 -7.44 -4.77
N ALA A 36 -43.73 -7.03 -4.94
CA ALA A 36 -42.86 -7.60 -5.97
C ALA A 36 -42.34 -8.98 -5.55
N GLN A 37 -42.33 -9.94 -6.47
CA GLN A 37 -41.72 -11.24 -6.26
C GLN A 37 -40.23 -11.19 -6.62
N VAL A 38 -39.37 -11.56 -5.68
CA VAL A 38 -37.91 -11.52 -5.84
C VAL A 38 -37.26 -12.81 -5.32
N LEU A 39 -36.05 -13.08 -5.78
CA LEU A 39 -35.21 -14.15 -5.24
C LEU A 39 -34.20 -13.55 -4.26
N GLY A 40 -34.41 -13.81 -2.97
CA GLY A 40 -33.43 -13.48 -1.94
C GLY A 40 -32.27 -14.45 -1.97
N LEU A 41 -31.04 -13.96 -1.91
CA LEU A 41 -29.84 -14.79 -1.83
C LEU A 41 -29.79 -15.56 -0.51
N ASN A 42 -29.65 -16.89 -0.58
CA ASN A 42 -29.24 -17.68 0.57
C ASN A 42 -27.70 -17.57 0.71
N ARG A 43 -27.27 -16.71 1.64
CA ARG A 43 -25.84 -16.40 1.82
C ARG A 43 -24.98 -17.62 2.13
N GLU A 44 -25.50 -18.60 2.86
CA GLU A 44 -24.74 -19.80 3.22
C GLU A 44 -24.45 -20.67 2.00
N LYS A 45 -25.43 -20.80 1.11
CA LYS A 45 -25.30 -21.61 -0.11
C LYS A 45 -24.49 -20.92 -1.22
N VAL A 46 -24.48 -19.59 -1.23
CA VAL A 46 -23.77 -18.80 -2.26
C VAL A 46 -22.30 -18.59 -1.90
N ARG A 47 -21.96 -18.60 -0.60
CA ARG A 47 -20.60 -18.35 -0.12
C ARG A 47 -19.53 -19.26 -0.75
N PRO A 48 -19.74 -20.58 -0.95
CA PRO A 48 -18.77 -21.43 -1.63
C PRO A 48 -18.49 -20.99 -3.08
N LEU A 49 -19.53 -20.61 -3.83
CA LEU A 49 -19.40 -20.12 -5.20
C LEU A 49 -18.60 -18.82 -5.26
N ILE A 50 -18.85 -17.88 -4.32
CA ILE A 50 -18.05 -16.66 -4.21
C ILE A 50 -16.59 -16.99 -3.92
N LYS A 51 -16.30 -17.91 -2.99
CA LYS A 51 -14.92 -18.30 -2.64
C LYS A 51 -14.19 -18.97 -3.81
N GLU A 52 -14.90 -19.70 -4.65
CA GLU A 52 -14.33 -20.32 -5.85
C GLU A 52 -13.98 -19.29 -6.93
N LEU A 53 -14.87 -18.33 -7.17
CA LEU A 53 -14.69 -17.28 -8.17
C LEU A 53 -13.69 -16.20 -7.72
N PHE A 54 -13.70 -15.90 -6.43
CA PHE A 54 -12.85 -14.91 -5.78
C PHE A 54 -12.11 -15.58 -4.62
N PRO A 55 -11.15 -16.48 -4.91
CA PRO A 55 -10.33 -17.07 -3.87
C PRO A 55 -9.59 -15.96 -3.14
N ASP A 56 -9.36 -16.15 -1.84
CA ASP A 56 -8.60 -15.26 -0.96
C ASP A 56 -7.13 -15.20 -1.43
N LYS A 57 -6.88 -14.51 -2.55
CA LYS A 57 -5.57 -14.07 -3.00
C LYS A 57 -5.36 -12.58 -2.69
N THR A 58 -6.15 -12.04 -1.76
CA THR A 58 -5.63 -10.96 -0.93
C THR A 58 -4.62 -11.61 -0.01
N PRO A 59 -3.33 -11.21 0.02
CA PRO A 59 -2.44 -11.70 1.07
C PRO A 59 -3.13 -11.39 2.40
N GLU A 60 -3.59 -12.45 3.08
CA GLU A 60 -4.14 -12.33 4.42
C GLU A 60 -2.97 -11.86 5.28
N LEU A 61 -3.05 -10.61 5.74
CA LEU A 61 -1.98 -10.04 6.55
C LEU A 61 -1.85 -10.91 7.80
N ASP A 62 -0.65 -11.40 8.09
CA ASP A 62 -0.43 -12.16 9.31
C ASP A 62 -0.54 -11.25 10.56
N GLU A 63 -0.64 -11.85 11.75
CA GLU A 63 -0.79 -11.10 13.01
C GLU A 63 0.33 -10.07 13.20
N ALA A 64 1.56 -10.38 12.77
CA ALA A 64 2.71 -9.48 12.88
C ALA A 64 2.59 -8.28 11.93
N GLN A 65 2.07 -8.48 10.71
CA GLN A 65 1.79 -7.40 9.76
C GLN A 65 0.66 -6.50 10.25
N VAL A 66 -0.38 -7.06 10.85
CA VAL A 66 -1.48 -6.28 11.46
C VAL A 66 -0.96 -5.45 12.63
N GLU A 67 -0.15 -6.04 13.51
CA GLU A 67 0.47 -5.30 14.62
C GLU A 67 1.38 -4.19 14.12
N ASP A 68 2.19 -4.44 13.09
CA ASP A 68 3.06 -3.44 12.49
C ASP A 68 2.29 -2.22 11.97
N LEU A 69 1.23 -2.46 11.18
CA LEU A 69 0.36 -1.41 10.66
C LEU A 69 -0.30 -0.61 11.79
N ASN A 70 -0.75 -1.28 12.86
CA ASN A 70 -1.34 -0.61 14.01
C ASN A 70 -0.32 0.28 14.74
N ARG A 71 0.93 -0.15 14.86
CA ARG A 71 1.99 0.64 15.50
C ARG A 71 2.40 1.85 14.64
N LEU A 72 2.53 1.68 13.32
CA LEU A 72 2.74 2.80 12.39
C LEU A 72 1.58 3.81 12.48
N ALA A 73 0.35 3.33 12.48
CA ALA A 73 -0.84 4.17 12.59
C ALA A 73 -0.96 4.88 13.94
N ALA A 74 -0.57 4.23 15.04
CA ALA A 74 -0.58 4.84 16.38
C ALA A 74 0.46 5.95 16.53
N GLU A 75 1.62 5.83 15.87
CA GLU A 75 2.67 6.83 15.95
C GLU A 75 2.36 8.08 15.10
N GLN A 76 1.53 7.95 14.05
CA GLN A 76 1.08 9.03 13.18
C GLN A 76 2.23 9.90 12.63
N ALA A 77 3.35 9.27 12.27
CA ALA A 77 4.53 9.96 11.79
C ALA A 77 4.30 10.55 10.39
N ARG A 78 4.39 11.88 10.26
CA ARG A 78 4.27 12.57 8.98
C ARG A 78 5.62 12.56 8.26
N ILE A 79 5.70 11.86 7.14
CA ILE A 79 6.95 11.66 6.39
C ILE A 79 7.00 12.57 5.15
N ALA A 80 8.13 13.25 4.95
CA ALA A 80 8.52 13.83 3.67
C ALA A 80 9.53 12.92 2.96
N VAL A 81 9.36 12.72 1.66
CA VAL A 81 10.31 11.95 0.83
C VAL A 81 11.01 12.86 -0.17
N GLN A 82 12.33 12.90 -0.17
CA GLN A 82 13.11 13.72 -1.09
C GLN A 82 14.01 12.87 -1.98
N ASN A 83 14.07 13.19 -3.26
CA ASN A 83 14.96 12.55 -4.22
C ASN A 83 16.34 13.23 -4.19
N GLY A 84 17.34 12.52 -3.66
CA GLY A 84 18.74 12.92 -3.66
C GLY A 84 19.53 12.40 -4.86
N THR A 85 18.87 11.95 -5.93
CA THR A 85 19.49 11.36 -7.13
C THR A 85 19.04 12.07 -8.42
N THR A 86 19.71 11.78 -9.54
CA THR A 86 19.27 12.24 -10.87
C THR A 86 18.13 11.41 -11.48
N THR A 87 17.63 10.40 -10.77
CA THR A 87 16.57 9.51 -11.27
C THR A 87 15.22 10.21 -11.24
N GLY A 88 14.60 10.41 -12.41
CA GLY A 88 13.29 11.05 -12.51
C GLY A 88 12.19 10.27 -11.76
N SER A 89 11.27 11.01 -11.13
CA SER A 89 10.09 10.45 -10.43
C SER A 89 10.39 9.50 -9.26
N LEU A 90 11.63 9.40 -8.80
CA LEU A 90 12.01 8.49 -7.71
C LEU A 90 11.25 8.82 -6.42
N ALA A 91 11.20 10.08 -6.01
CA ALA A 91 10.47 10.48 -4.79
C ALA A 91 8.98 10.17 -4.86
N SER A 92 8.32 10.37 -6.00
CA SER A 92 6.90 10.07 -6.15
C SER A 92 6.63 8.56 -6.11
N HIS A 93 7.46 7.75 -6.76
CA HIS A 93 7.29 6.30 -6.73
C HIS A 93 7.59 5.73 -5.34
N THR A 94 8.63 6.24 -4.66
CA THR A 94 8.93 5.86 -3.28
C THR A 94 7.82 6.29 -2.32
N ALA A 95 7.21 7.47 -2.51
CA ALA A 95 6.06 7.89 -1.73
C ALA A 95 4.87 6.92 -1.89
N THR A 96 4.57 6.47 -3.11
CA THR A 96 3.53 5.46 -3.36
C THR A 96 3.89 4.13 -2.70
N PHE A 97 5.11 3.65 -2.89
CA PHE A 97 5.63 2.40 -2.31
C PHE A 97 5.51 2.36 -0.77
N LEU A 98 5.75 3.50 -0.11
CA LEU A 98 5.61 3.64 1.35
C LEU A 98 4.15 3.71 1.78
N LYS A 99 3.30 4.45 1.06
CA LYS A 99 1.86 4.51 1.36
C LYS A 99 1.20 3.13 1.29
N GLU A 100 1.56 2.32 0.31
CA GLU A 100 1.10 0.93 0.18
C GLU A 100 1.51 0.04 1.37
N ARG A 101 2.54 0.44 2.13
CA ARG A 101 3.05 -0.26 3.32
C ARG A 101 2.58 0.37 4.64
N GLY A 102 1.60 1.28 4.59
CA GLY A 102 1.00 1.88 5.78
C GLY A 102 1.71 3.11 6.33
N PHE A 103 2.76 3.60 5.67
CA PHE A 103 3.43 4.84 6.08
C PHE A 103 2.64 6.09 5.66
N GLN A 104 2.61 7.10 6.52
CA GLN A 104 1.93 8.37 6.25
C GLN A 104 2.88 9.38 5.56
N VAL A 105 3.02 9.26 4.25
CA VAL A 105 3.78 10.23 3.44
C VAL A 105 2.92 11.45 3.10
N VAL A 106 3.26 12.61 3.68
CA VAL A 106 2.52 13.88 3.52
C VAL A 106 3.08 14.75 2.41
N GLN A 107 4.36 14.58 2.06
CA GLN A 107 5.03 15.37 1.03
C GLN A 107 6.07 14.54 0.29
N PHE A 108 6.29 14.84 -0.98
CA PHE A 108 7.46 14.35 -1.72
C PHE A 108 8.02 15.42 -2.65
N GLY A 109 9.31 15.36 -2.96
CA GLY A 109 9.97 16.34 -3.82
C GLY A 109 11.44 16.01 -4.12
N ASN A 110 12.20 17.01 -4.55
CA ASN A 110 13.65 16.89 -4.71
C ASN A 110 14.37 17.28 -3.41
N ALA A 111 15.53 16.67 -3.19
CA ALA A 111 16.45 17.12 -2.15
C ALA A 111 17.17 18.42 -2.58
N ASP A 112 17.98 18.96 -1.69
CA ASP A 112 18.88 20.10 -1.94
C ASP A 112 20.00 19.77 -2.94
N ARG A 113 20.40 18.49 -3.03
CA ARG A 113 21.40 17.99 -3.97
C ARG A 113 20.99 16.65 -4.59
N PHE A 114 21.63 16.28 -5.69
CA PHE A 114 21.33 15.07 -6.47
C PHE A 114 22.45 14.02 -6.47
N ASP A 115 23.47 14.20 -5.63
CA ASP A 115 24.67 13.37 -5.51
C ASP A 115 24.71 12.60 -4.18
N TYR A 116 23.55 12.37 -3.54
CA TYR A 116 23.47 11.57 -2.32
C TYR A 116 23.86 10.12 -2.63
N ALA A 117 25.03 9.70 -2.17
CA ALA A 117 25.49 8.32 -2.32
C ALA A 117 24.67 7.35 -1.45
N GLN A 118 24.22 7.80 -0.28
CA GLN A 118 23.46 6.99 0.67
C GLN A 118 22.13 7.63 1.05
N THR A 119 21.16 6.78 1.36
CA THR A 119 19.85 7.18 1.87
C THR A 119 19.97 7.60 3.33
N VAL A 120 19.33 8.72 3.68
CA VAL A 120 19.44 9.39 4.98
C VAL A 120 18.07 9.61 5.58
N ILE A 121 17.95 9.40 6.89
CA ILE A 121 16.78 9.79 7.69
C ILE A 121 17.15 10.98 8.56
N ILE A 122 16.28 11.98 8.58
CA ILE A 122 16.29 13.05 9.59
C ILE A 122 15.00 12.96 10.39
N ASP A 123 15.12 12.71 11.68
CA ASP A 123 14.01 12.58 12.63
C ASP A 123 13.92 13.84 13.50
N TYR A 124 12.87 14.63 13.29
CA TYR A 124 12.65 15.90 13.98
C TYR A 124 11.84 15.76 15.27
N SER A 125 11.08 14.69 15.44
CA SER A 125 10.10 14.58 16.53
C SER A 125 10.20 13.29 17.37
N GLY A 126 11.18 12.44 17.09
CA GLY A 126 11.47 11.24 17.89
C GLY A 126 10.52 10.09 17.59
N LYS A 127 10.03 9.98 16.35
CA LYS A 127 9.11 8.90 15.91
C LYS A 127 9.88 7.60 15.66
N SER A 128 10.49 7.09 16.73
CA SER A 128 11.46 6.00 16.71
C SER A 128 10.96 4.70 16.07
N TYR A 129 9.65 4.40 16.15
CA TYR A 129 9.13 3.18 15.56
C TYR A 129 9.17 3.26 14.03
N THR A 130 8.63 4.33 13.47
CA THR A 130 8.61 4.62 12.04
C THR A 130 10.03 4.76 11.51
N VAL A 131 10.92 5.45 12.23
CA VAL A 131 12.35 5.54 11.88
C VAL A 131 12.97 4.16 11.80
N GLY A 132 12.77 3.29 12.79
CA GLY A 132 13.29 1.93 12.78
C GLY A 132 12.76 1.09 11.63
N ARG A 133 11.46 1.22 11.31
CA ARG A 133 10.83 0.54 10.17
C ARG A 133 11.37 1.03 8.83
N LEU A 134 11.58 2.33 8.67
CA LEU A 134 12.22 2.91 7.49
C LEU A 134 13.68 2.46 7.37
N ALA A 135 14.44 2.47 8.47
CA ALA A 135 15.83 2.04 8.48
C ALA A 135 15.96 0.56 8.06
N GLN A 136 15.07 -0.30 8.52
CA GLN A 136 15.00 -1.70 8.08
C GLN A 136 14.64 -1.82 6.60
N LEU A 137 13.60 -1.12 6.14
CA LEU A 137 13.10 -1.21 4.77
C LEU A 137 14.12 -0.74 3.72
N PHE A 138 14.89 0.29 4.05
CA PHE A 138 15.90 0.89 3.16
C PHE A 138 17.32 0.43 3.47
N HIS A 139 17.52 -0.45 4.46
CA HIS A 139 18.84 -0.91 4.92
C HIS A 139 19.77 0.26 5.33
N ILE A 140 19.22 1.26 6.00
CA ILE A 140 19.95 2.48 6.40
C ILE A 140 20.76 2.19 7.66
N ALA A 141 22.05 2.50 7.62
CA ALA A 141 22.91 2.41 8.79
C ALA A 141 22.57 3.50 9.83
N GLU A 142 22.74 3.21 11.11
CA GLU A 142 22.55 4.17 12.22
C GLU A 142 23.31 5.49 12.01
N SER A 143 24.49 5.45 11.37
CA SER A 143 25.26 6.66 11.04
C SER A 143 24.57 7.62 10.07
N ASN A 144 23.56 7.15 9.34
CA ASN A 144 22.76 7.91 8.39
C ASN A 144 21.38 8.29 8.96
N ILE A 145 21.17 8.10 10.26
CA ILE A 145 19.98 8.57 10.99
C ILE A 145 20.40 9.77 11.84
N GLN A 146 19.75 10.91 11.60
CA GLN A 146 20.07 12.18 12.25
C GLN A 146 18.92 12.63 13.14
N HIS A 147 19.25 13.08 14.36
CA HIS A 147 18.29 13.61 15.33
C HIS A 147 18.63 15.06 15.69
N PRO A 148 18.34 16.03 14.80
CA PRO A 148 18.60 17.43 15.09
C PRO A 148 17.81 17.90 16.32
N SER A 149 18.48 18.56 17.26
CA SER A 149 17.87 19.11 18.46
C SER A 149 17.44 20.57 18.24
N GLY A 150 16.21 20.92 18.63
CA GLY A 150 15.74 22.32 18.63
C GLY A 150 15.30 22.86 17.26
N ILE A 151 15.18 22.01 16.23
CA ILE A 151 14.62 22.39 14.92
C ILE A 151 13.13 22.06 14.91
N SER A 152 12.29 23.08 14.65
CA SER A 152 10.88 22.88 14.39
C SER A 152 10.67 22.57 12.90
N SER A 153 9.91 21.52 12.60
CA SER A 153 9.62 21.08 11.23
C SER A 153 8.12 20.82 11.06
N GLU A 154 7.61 21.08 9.86
CA GLU A 154 6.23 20.74 9.48
C GLU A 154 6.03 19.24 9.30
N VAL A 155 7.12 18.46 9.23
CA VAL A 155 7.11 16.99 9.14
C VAL A 155 7.91 16.38 10.28
N ASP A 156 7.54 15.16 10.65
CA ASP A 156 8.18 14.41 11.72
C ASP A 156 9.48 13.76 11.25
N ILE A 157 9.47 13.22 10.03
CA ILE A 157 10.60 12.50 9.43
C ILE A 157 10.82 13.01 8.01
N LEU A 158 12.07 13.29 7.66
CA LEU A 158 12.52 13.50 6.29
C LEU A 158 13.37 12.30 5.84
N LEU A 159 12.95 11.65 4.77
CA LEU A 159 13.66 10.56 4.12
C LEU A 159 14.27 11.06 2.80
N ILE A 160 15.59 11.15 2.73
CA ILE A 160 16.32 11.55 1.53
C ILE A 160 16.85 10.29 0.85
N ILE A 161 16.36 10.01 -0.36
CA ILE A 161 16.71 8.81 -1.14
C ILE A 161 18.03 9.03 -1.86
N GLY A 162 19.02 8.17 -1.58
CA GLY A 162 20.32 8.15 -2.23
C GLY A 162 20.42 7.14 -3.37
N GLN A 163 21.61 7.07 -3.99
CA GLN A 163 21.91 6.15 -5.09
C GLN A 163 22.00 4.67 -4.65
N ASP A 164 22.09 4.42 -3.35
CA ASP A 164 22.09 3.09 -2.74
C ASP A 164 20.73 2.41 -2.74
N PHE A 165 19.64 3.16 -2.98
CA PHE A 165 18.29 2.61 -3.01
C PHE A 165 17.76 2.46 -4.44
N GLN A 166 17.20 1.28 -4.71
CA GLN A 166 16.42 1.00 -5.90
C GLN A 166 15.03 0.51 -5.48
N LEU A 167 14.00 1.05 -6.11
CA LEU A 167 12.64 0.58 -5.88
C LEU A 167 12.52 -0.89 -6.29
N PRO A 168 11.94 -1.75 -5.44
CA PRO A 168 11.60 -3.12 -5.83
C PRO A 168 10.71 -3.08 -7.08
N SER A 169 11.08 -3.83 -8.10
CA SER A 169 10.25 -3.98 -9.29
C SER A 169 8.97 -4.71 -8.90
N SER A 170 7.81 -4.21 -9.32
CA SER A 170 6.55 -4.95 -9.23
C SER A 170 6.64 -6.09 -10.23
N GLU A 171 6.87 -7.33 -9.76
CA GLU A 171 6.65 -8.54 -10.58
C GLU A 171 5.15 -8.83 -10.76
#